data_AF-A0A1A9UZY5-F1
#
_entry.id   AF-A0A1A9UZY5-F1
#
_cell.length_a   1.000
_cell.length_b   1.000
_cell.length_c   1.000
_cell.angle_alpha   90.00
_cell.angle_beta   90.00
_cell.angle_gamma   90.00
#
_symmetry.space_group_name_H-M   'P 1'
#
loop_
_entity.id
_entity.type
_entity.pdbx_description
1 polymer ?
#
loop_
_entity_poly.entity_id
_entity_poly.type
_entity_poly.pdbx_seq_one_letter_code
_entity_poly.pdbx_strand_id
1 'polypeptide(L)'
;MPKVRSSTGPPRKQGFNKSNHPVNPERPKSELKGVANSRTKEEIGTAIKNPYQVIIKPSQLPITLRNEASRHQRVHLRDTESFDNVFGPKKQRKRVNLKCDLTGNN
;
A
#
# COMPACT_ATOMS: atom_id res chain seq x y z
N MET A 1 32.58 -6.46 43.51
CA MET A 1 32.07 -7.22 42.35
C MET A 1 30.57 -7.44 42.53
N PRO A 2 29.73 -7.10 41.54
CA PRO A 2 28.28 -7.31 41.62
C PRO A 2 27.94 -8.80 41.51
N LYS A 3 27.11 -9.32 42.42
CA LYS A 3 26.66 -10.72 42.40
C LYS A 3 25.51 -10.88 41.40
N VAL A 4 25.75 -11.61 40.32
CA VAL A 4 24.70 -11.97 39.35
C VAL A 4 23.96 -13.20 39.88
N ARG A 5 22.63 -13.12 40.01
CA ARG A 5 21.78 -14.28 40.33
C ARG A 5 21.25 -14.86 39.03
N SER A 6 21.56 -16.13 38.74
CA SER A 6 20.92 -16.90 37.68
C SER A 6 19.60 -17.46 38.19
N SER A 7 18.48 -17.15 37.55
CA SER A 7 17.21 -17.84 37.82
C SER A 7 17.20 -19.21 37.11
N THR A 8 16.65 -20.24 37.75
CA THR A 8 16.56 -21.63 37.25
C THR A 8 15.38 -21.84 36.29
N GLY A 9 14.98 -20.80 35.55
CA GLY A 9 13.93 -20.89 34.53
C GLY A 9 14.49 -21.22 33.15
N PRO A 10 13.67 -21.75 32.23
CA PRO A 10 14.08 -21.88 30.83
C PRO A 10 14.54 -20.50 30.31
N PRO A 11 15.60 -20.46 29.48
CA PRO A 11 16.15 -19.21 28.97
C PRO A 11 15.03 -18.42 28.30
N ARG A 12 14.85 -17.16 28.71
CA ARG A 12 13.89 -16.26 28.07
C ARG A 12 14.19 -16.29 26.58
N LYS A 13 13.28 -16.85 25.77
CA LYS A 13 13.45 -16.85 24.33
C LYS A 13 13.64 -15.41 23.90
N GLN A 14 14.85 -15.07 23.44
CA GLN A 14 15.06 -13.89 22.63
C GLN A 14 14.36 -14.17 21.30
N GLY A 15 13.03 -14.05 21.31
CA GLY A 15 12.30 -13.85 20.08
C GLY A 15 12.92 -12.64 19.40
N PHE A 16 13.01 -12.69 18.07
CA PHE A 16 13.43 -11.58 17.24
C PHE A 16 12.45 -10.42 17.48
N ASN A 17 12.66 -9.64 18.54
CA ASN A 17 11.84 -8.49 18.88
C ASN A 17 12.21 -7.40 17.88
N LYS A 18 11.59 -7.45 16.70
CA LYS A 18 11.92 -6.60 15.56
C LYS A 18 11.59 -5.10 15.75
N SER A 19 11.03 -4.66 16.87
CA SER A 19 10.29 -3.39 16.86
C SER A 19 10.77 -2.25 17.75
N ASN A 20 11.89 -2.33 18.47
CA ASN A 20 12.31 -1.23 19.37
C ASN A 20 13.68 -0.59 19.07
N HIS A 21 14.23 -0.78 17.87
CA HIS A 21 15.49 -0.13 17.47
C HIS A 21 15.24 1.10 16.57
N PRO A 22 15.98 2.21 16.76
CA PRO A 22 15.82 3.45 15.99
C PRO A 22 16.09 3.28 14.49
N VAL A 23 16.75 2.19 14.09
CA VAL A 23 17.17 1.88 12.72
C VAL A 23 16.21 0.95 11.98
N ASN A 24 14.97 0.78 12.46
CA ASN A 24 13.97 -0.04 11.76
C ASN A 24 13.54 0.65 10.44
N PRO A 25 13.79 0.06 9.26
CA PRO A 25 13.40 0.63 7.96
C PRO A 25 11.89 0.75 7.77
N GLU A 26 11.12 -0.14 8.42
CA GLU A 26 9.66 -0.19 8.38
C GLU A 26 8.99 0.74 9.41
N ARG A 27 9.77 1.58 10.10
CA ARG A 27 9.21 2.54 11.07
C ARG A 27 8.30 3.54 10.34
N PRO A 28 7.01 3.65 10.72
CA PRO A 28 6.12 4.64 10.11
C PRO A 28 6.63 6.05 10.42
N LYS A 29 6.84 6.84 9.36
CA LYS A 29 7.41 8.20 9.44
C LYS A 29 6.39 9.27 9.82
N SER A 30 5.10 8.92 9.84
CA SER A 30 3.96 9.83 10.07
C SER A 30 3.88 10.40 11.48
N GLU A 31 4.48 9.73 12.47
CA GLU A 31 4.41 10.12 13.89
C GLU A 31 5.77 10.60 14.43
N LEU A 32 6.80 10.70 13.58
CA LEU A 32 8.10 11.19 14.00
C LEU A 32 8.09 12.71 14.20
N LYS A 33 8.23 13.13 15.46
CA LYS A 33 8.46 14.53 15.83
C LYS A 33 9.67 15.09 15.06
N GLY A 34 9.44 16.14 14.27
CA GLY A 34 10.49 16.82 13.49
C GLY A 34 10.60 16.37 12.03
N VAL A 35 9.86 15.35 11.60
CA VAL A 35 9.74 14.99 10.18
C VAL A 35 8.41 15.52 9.65
N ALA A 36 8.45 16.30 8.56
CA ALA A 36 7.24 16.82 7.94
C ALA A 36 6.45 15.68 7.29
N ASN A 37 5.16 15.57 7.60
CA ASN A 37 4.26 14.62 6.95
C ASN A 37 4.18 14.93 5.45
N SER A 38 4.31 13.89 4.63
CA SER A 38 4.08 13.98 3.20
C SER A 38 2.60 14.32 2.93
N ARG A 39 2.35 15.43 2.23
CA ARG A 39 0.99 15.85 1.83
C ARG A 39 0.31 14.77 0.98
N THR A 40 -0.96 14.52 1.24
CA THR A 40 -1.75 13.51 0.50
C THR A 40 -2.17 14.06 -0.88
N LYS A 41 -2.62 13.16 -1.78
CA LYS A 41 -3.02 13.51 -3.15
C LYS A 41 -4.17 14.54 -3.16
N GLU A 42 -5.13 14.34 -2.27
CA GLU A 42 -6.34 15.15 -2.17
C GLU A 42 -6.01 16.58 -1.73
N GLU A 43 -5.16 16.75 -0.72
CA GLU A 43 -4.71 18.07 -0.25
C GLU A 43 -3.94 18.86 -1.31
N ILE A 44 -3.12 18.19 -2.12
CA ILE A 44 -2.39 18.86 -3.20
C ILE A 44 -3.38 19.27 -4.31
N GLY A 45 -4.36 18.42 -4.62
CA GLY A 45 -5.39 18.70 -5.62
C GLY A 45 -6.29 19.87 -5.24
N THR A 46 -6.65 20.00 -3.96
CA THR A 46 -7.42 21.15 -3.47
C THR A 46 -6.59 22.42 -3.42
N ALA A 47 -5.33 22.34 -2.98
CA ALA A 47 -4.41 23.48 -2.94
C ALA A 47 -4.13 24.06 -4.34
N ILE A 48 -3.97 23.21 -5.36
CA ILE A 48 -3.77 23.68 -6.76
C ILE A 48 -5.01 24.38 -7.30
N LYS A 49 -6.22 23.93 -6.91
CA LYS A 49 -7.49 24.54 -7.35
C LYS A 49 -7.75 25.88 -6.68
N ASN A 50 -7.14 26.16 -5.54
CA ASN A 50 -7.32 27.41 -4.81
C ASN A 50 -6.22 28.42 -5.21
N PRO A 51 -6.56 29.55 -5.87
CA PRO A 51 -5.57 30.53 -6.34
C PRO A 51 -4.82 31.25 -5.21
N TYR A 52 -5.31 31.17 -3.97
CA TYR A 52 -4.71 31.84 -2.82
C TYR A 52 -3.81 30.92 -1.97
N GLN A 53 -3.66 29.65 -2.35
CA GLN A 53 -2.82 28.70 -1.62
C GLN A 53 -1.55 28.35 -2.40
N VAL A 54 -0.39 28.48 -1.75
CA VAL A 54 0.92 28.17 -2.32
C VAL A 54 1.54 26.97 -1.61
N ILE A 55 2.02 26.00 -2.40
CA ILE A 55 2.73 24.82 -1.88
C ILE A 55 4.23 25.17 -1.77
N ILE A 56 4.74 25.29 -0.55
CA ILE A 56 6.14 25.66 -0.29
C ILE A 56 7.12 24.51 -0.56
N LYS A 57 6.73 23.26 -0.26
CA LYS A 57 7.53 22.05 -0.48
C LYS A 57 6.76 21.09 -1.39
N PRO A 58 7.06 21.04 -2.71
CA PRO A 58 6.41 20.08 -3.60
C PRO A 58 6.82 18.64 -3.24
N SER A 59 5.98 17.66 -3.57
CA SER A 59 6.33 16.25 -3.37
C SER A 59 7.55 15.89 -4.21
N GLN A 60 8.50 15.18 -3.61
CA GLN A 60 9.70 14.70 -4.31
C GLN A 60 9.40 13.64 -5.38
N LEU A 61 8.23 13.03 -5.34
CA LEU A 61 7.81 12.02 -6.31
C LEU A 61 7.21 12.69 -7.55
N PRO A 62 7.59 12.26 -8.77
CA PRO A 62 6.99 12.76 -9.99
C PRO A 62 5.48 12.47 -10.04
N ILE A 63 4.72 13.41 -10.61
CA ILE A 63 3.24 13.33 -10.72
C ILE A 63 2.79 12.05 -11.45
N THR A 64 3.61 11.55 -12.38
CA THR A 64 3.37 10.30 -13.11
C THR A 64 3.32 9.10 -12.16
N LEU A 65 4.35 8.93 -11.32
CA LEU A 65 4.43 7.88 -10.29
C LEU A 65 3.34 8.00 -9.22
N ARG A 66 2.87 9.22 -8.97
CA ARG A 66 1.75 9.49 -8.05
C ARG A 66 0.41 8.90 -8.54
N ASN A 67 0.18 8.79 -9.85
CA ASN A 67 -1.10 8.36 -10.42
C ASN A 67 -1.13 6.88 -10.85
N GLU A 68 -0.03 6.15 -10.69
CA GLU A 68 0.10 4.76 -11.17
C GLU A 68 -0.90 3.80 -10.52
N ALA A 69 -1.15 3.93 -9.21
CA ALA A 69 -2.09 3.06 -8.50
C ALA A 69 -3.51 3.09 -9.11
N SER A 70 -3.96 4.24 -9.64
CA SER A 70 -5.27 4.34 -10.29
C SER A 70 -5.27 3.73 -11.70
N ARG A 71 -4.15 3.83 -12.42
CA ARG A 71 -4.02 3.20 -13.75
C ARG A 71 -4.00 1.67 -13.68
N HIS A 72 -3.42 1.12 -12.62
CA HIS A 72 -3.37 -0.33 -12.40
C HIS A 72 -4.52 -0.85 -11.52
N GLN A 73 -5.47 0.01 -11.15
CA GLN A 73 -6.61 -0.37 -10.29
C GLN A 73 -7.52 -1.40 -10.97
N ARG A 74 -7.61 -1.35 -12.30
CA ARG A 74 -8.28 -2.39 -13.08
C ARG A 74 -7.21 -3.31 -13.65
N VAL A 75 -7.27 -4.59 -13.31
CA VAL A 75 -6.44 -5.60 -13.95
C VAL A 75 -6.72 -5.55 -15.45
N HIS A 76 -5.66 -5.51 -16.25
CA HIS A 76 -5.83 -5.51 -17.70
C HIS A 76 -6.50 -6.84 -18.10
N LEU A 77 -7.54 -6.78 -18.94
CA LEU A 77 -8.37 -7.96 -19.26
C LEU A 77 -7.57 -9.13 -19.85
N ARG A 78 -6.44 -8.84 -20.52
CA ARG A 78 -5.52 -9.84 -21.06
C ARG A 78 -4.65 -10.51 -19.99
N ASP A 79 -4.49 -9.85 -18.85
CA ASP A 79 -3.70 -10.34 -17.72
C ASP A 79 -4.56 -11.24 -16.81
N THR A 80 -5.89 -11.10 -16.86
CA THR A 80 -6.83 -11.98 -16.15
C THR A 80 -7.05 -13.31 -16.86
N GLU A 81 -7.05 -13.31 -18.20
CA GLU A 81 -7.22 -14.51 -19.01
C GLU A 81 -6.75 -14.23 -20.45
N SER A 82 -5.91 -15.10 -21.00
CA SER A 82 -5.43 -14.98 -22.39
C SER A 82 -6.52 -15.36 -23.40
N PHE A 83 -6.47 -14.78 -24.60
CA PHE A 83 -7.48 -14.99 -25.65
C PHE A 83 -7.67 -16.48 -25.99
N ASP A 84 -6.57 -17.22 -26.11
CA ASP A 84 -6.61 -18.64 -26.47
C ASP A 84 -7.31 -19.51 -25.40
N ASN A 85 -7.22 -19.14 -24.13
CA ASN A 85 -7.87 -19.86 -23.04
C ASN A 85 -9.38 -19.63 -22.98
N VAL A 86 -9.85 -18.48 -23.47
CA VAL A 86 -11.27 -18.08 -23.46
C VAL A 86 -11.98 -18.43 -24.76
N PHE A 87 -11.35 -18.13 -25.90
CA PHE A 87 -11.95 -18.22 -27.23
C PHE A 87 -11.23 -19.20 -28.17
N GLY A 88 -10.10 -19.76 -27.77
CA GLY A 88 -9.36 -20.70 -28.59
C GLY A 88 -10.05 -22.06 -28.75
N PRO A 89 -9.56 -22.88 -29.70
CA PRO A 89 -10.13 -24.21 -29.95
C PRO A 89 -10.02 -25.14 -28.72
N LYS A 90 -9.03 -24.92 -27.85
CA LYS A 90 -8.83 -25.63 -26.57
C LYS A 90 -9.30 -24.81 -25.36
N LYS A 91 -10.32 -23.96 -25.52
CA LYS A 91 -10.86 -23.14 -24.43
C LYS A 91 -11.32 -23.99 -23.24
N GLN A 92 -10.96 -23.55 -22.04
CA GLN A 92 -11.36 -24.21 -20.78
C GLN A 92 -12.56 -23.52 -20.14
N ARG A 93 -12.85 -22.27 -20.50
CA ARG A 93 -13.93 -21.51 -19.88
C ARG A 93 -15.30 -21.93 -20.40
N LYS A 94 -16.19 -22.35 -19.48
CA LYS A 94 -17.57 -22.75 -19.80
C LYS A 94 -18.63 -21.71 -19.44
N ARG A 95 -18.36 -20.85 -18.44
CA ARG A 95 -19.29 -19.79 -17.98
C ARG A 95 -18.51 -18.50 -17.72
N VAL A 96 -19.19 -17.37 -17.91
CA VAL A 96 -18.63 -16.04 -17.70
C VAL A 96 -18.58 -15.73 -16.19
N ASN A 97 -17.49 -15.13 -15.72
CA ASN A 97 -17.31 -14.74 -14.31
C ASN A 97 -17.93 -13.37 -14.00
N LEU A 98 -19.18 -13.17 -14.41
CA LEU A 98 -19.97 -12.00 -14.06
C LEU A 98 -21.03 -12.44 -13.06
N LYS A 99 -21.04 -11.81 -11.88
CA LYS A 99 -22.17 -11.92 -10.96
C LYS A 99 -23.28 -11.02 -11.53
N CYS A 100 -24.37 -11.61 -11.98
CA CYS A 100 -25.57 -10.85 -12.30
C CYS A 100 -26.39 -10.66 -11.02
N ASP A 101 -26.35 -9.46 -10.47
CA ASP A 101 -27.35 -9.08 -9.47
C ASP A 101 -28.59 -8.65 -10.25
N LEU A 102 -29.59 -9.53 -10.36
CA LEU A 102 -30.86 -9.22 -11.03
C LEU A 102 -31.77 -8.29 -10.20
N THR A 103 -31.29 -7.77 -9.07
CA THR A 103 -32.01 -6.78 -8.27
C THR A 103 -31.54 -5.39 -8.66
N GLY A 104 -32.20 -4.81 -9.66
CA GLY A 104 -32.17 -3.36 -9.87
C GLY A 104 -32.88 -2.68 -8.71
N ASN A 105 -32.11 -2.13 -7.77
CA ASN A 105 -32.59 -1.09 -6.87
C ASN A 105 -31.75 0.15 -7.18
N ASN A 106 -32.44 1.13 -7.76
CA ASN A 106 -31.97 2.51 -7.85
C ASN A 106 -31.77 3.10 -6.45
#